data_AF-H5T8S6-F1
#
_entry.id   AF-H5T8S6-F1
#
_cell.length_a   1.000
_cell.length_b   1.000
_cell.length_c   1.000
_cell.angle_alpha   90.00
_cell.angle_beta   90.00
_cell.angle_gamma   90.00
#
_symmetry.space_group_name_H-M   'P 1'
#
loop_
_entity.id
_entity.type
_entity.pdbx_description
1 polymer ?
#
loop_
_entity_poly.entity_id
_entity_poly.type
_entity_poly.pdbx_seq_one_letter_code
_entity_poly.pdbx_strand_id
1 'polypeptide(L)'
;MKLSAVYKSPKKVDTYLYVAKRDDFTQVPAALMQKFGTPLFVMLIPLNKREIIAGMDRNKLVLKLESEGFYLQLPPKVTNLLEGHLHGRQIDNIPDAK
;
A
#
# COMPACT_ATOMS: atom_id res chain seq x y z
N MET A 1 20.64 3.50 -13.96
CA MET A 1 19.51 2.54 -13.81
C MET A 1 19.25 2.35 -12.32
N LYS A 2 18.10 2.74 -11.76
CA LYS A 2 17.74 2.43 -10.36
C LYS A 2 16.88 1.16 -10.28
N LEU A 3 17.29 0.20 -9.47
CA LEU A 3 16.61 -1.06 -9.18
C LEU A 3 16.17 -1.06 -7.71
N SER A 4 15.04 -1.70 -7.42
CA SER A 4 14.62 -1.96 -6.03
C SER A 4 14.29 -3.42 -5.85
N ALA A 5 14.67 -3.96 -4.70
CA ALA A 5 14.30 -5.31 -4.29
C ALA A 5 12.97 -5.29 -3.54
N VAL A 6 12.08 -6.19 -3.93
CA VAL A 6 10.74 -6.31 -3.37
C VAL A 6 10.66 -7.59 -2.54
N TYR A 7 10.18 -7.45 -1.31
CA TYR A 7 9.96 -8.55 -0.38
C TYR A 7 8.49 -8.57 0.02
N LYS A 8 7.93 -9.77 0.22
CA LYS A 8 6.59 -9.95 0.77
C LYS A 8 6.66 -10.42 2.21
N SER A 9 5.68 -10.03 3.00
CA SER A 9 5.50 -10.59 4.33
C SER A 9 4.79 -11.95 4.23
N PRO A 10 5.29 -13.02 4.88
CA PRO A 10 4.55 -14.27 5.05
C PRO A 10 3.45 -14.15 6.13
N LYS A 11 3.53 -13.14 7.01
CA LYS A 11 2.61 -12.94 8.14
C LYS A 11 1.42 -12.05 7.78
N LYS A 12 1.58 -11.19 6.77
CA LYS A 12 0.57 -10.21 6.35
C LYS A 12 0.31 -10.36 4.86
N VAL A 13 -0.96 -10.60 4.52
CA VAL A 13 -1.40 -10.66 3.12
C VAL A 13 -1.22 -9.30 2.46
N ASP A 14 -0.88 -9.31 1.18
CA ASP A 14 -0.76 -8.12 0.34
C ASP A 14 0.13 -7.00 0.93
N THR A 15 1.15 -7.40 1.71
CA THR A 15 2.09 -6.48 2.35
C THR A 15 3.48 -6.67 1.76
N TYR A 16 4.04 -5.57 1.23
CA TYR A 16 5.30 -5.59 0.50
C TYR A 16 6.27 -4.54 1.03
N LEU A 17 7.55 -4.92 1.10
CA LEU A 17 8.64 -4.06 1.51
C LEU A 17 9.58 -3.85 0.31
N TYR A 18 9.85 -2.59 0.02
CA TYR A 18 10.73 -2.16 -1.04
C TYR A 18 11.99 -1.59 -0.41
N VAL A 19 13.15 -2.04 -0.87
CA VAL A 19 14.46 -1.56 -0.42
C VAL A 19 15.35 -1.24 -1.60
N ALA A 20 16.22 -0.24 -1.45
CA ALA A 20 17.14 0.19 -2.50
C ALA A 20 18.18 -0.90 -2.83
N LYS A 21 18.57 -1.71 -1.84
CA LYS A 21 19.58 -2.75 -1.97
C LYS A 21 19.02 -4.09 -1.51
N ARG A 22 19.33 -5.16 -2.27
CA ARG A 22 18.92 -6.52 -1.93
C ARG A 22 19.54 -6.92 -0.59
N ASP A 23 18.73 -7.54 0.27
CA ASP A 23 19.09 -8.03 1.60
C ASP A 23 19.47 -6.94 2.63
N ASP A 24 19.34 -5.67 2.28
CA ASP A 24 19.67 -4.55 3.17
C ASP A 24 18.41 -4.04 3.87
N PHE A 25 18.22 -4.48 5.11
CA PHE A 25 17.12 -4.06 5.99
C PHE A 25 17.61 -3.15 7.12
N THR A 26 18.82 -2.62 7.03
CA THR A 26 19.45 -1.82 8.09
C THR A 26 18.68 -0.53 8.39
N GLN A 27 18.06 0.02 7.34
CA GLN A 27 17.23 1.23 7.40
C GLN A 27 15.81 0.96 7.92
N VAL A 28 15.43 -0.32 8.04
CA VAL A 28 14.06 -0.71 8.40
C VAL A 28 13.95 -0.79 9.93
N PRO A 29 13.00 -0.08 10.56
CA PRO A 29 12.83 -0.12 12.01
C PRO A 29 12.58 -1.54 12.52
N ALA A 30 13.23 -1.92 13.61
CA ALA A 30 13.07 -3.25 14.22
C ALA A 30 11.60 -3.57 14.56
N ALA A 31 10.83 -2.57 15.01
CA ALA A 31 9.40 -2.73 15.29
C ALA A 31 8.58 -3.08 14.02
N LEU A 32 8.97 -2.54 12.87
CA LEU A 32 8.34 -2.84 11.58
C LEU A 32 8.73 -4.25 11.12
N MET A 33 10.02 -4.59 11.17
CA MET A 33 10.52 -5.93 10.84
C MET A 33 9.87 -7.03 11.70
N GLN A 34 9.68 -6.80 13.00
CA GLN A 34 8.98 -7.76 13.87
C GLN A 34 7.54 -8.04 13.42
N LYS A 35 6.81 -6.99 13.01
CA LYS A 35 5.45 -7.13 12.46
C LYS A 35 5.45 -7.75 11.06
N PHE A 36 6.44 -7.40 10.24
CA PHE A 36 6.61 -7.91 8.88
C PHE A 36 7.02 -9.39 8.86
N GLY A 37 7.75 -9.85 9.87
CA GLY A 37 8.33 -11.19 9.92
C GLY A 37 9.52 -11.33 8.98
N THR A 38 9.84 -12.57 8.60
CA THR A 38 10.96 -12.85 7.71
C THR A 38 10.62 -12.40 6.28
N PRO A 39 11.31 -11.40 5.72
CA PRO A 39 11.00 -10.91 4.38
C PRO A 39 11.33 -11.96 3.32
N LEU A 40 10.33 -12.30 2.50
CA LEU A 40 10.51 -13.25 1.40
C LEU A 40 10.77 -12.48 0.11
N PHE A 41 11.95 -12.65 -0.48
CA PHE A 41 12.28 -12.02 -1.75
C PHE A 41 11.30 -12.46 -2.85
N VAL A 42 10.74 -11.46 -3.56
CA VAL A 42 9.76 -11.69 -4.63
C VAL A 42 10.42 -11.44 -5.99
N MET A 43 10.89 -10.21 -6.23
CA MET A 43 11.58 -9.84 -7.46
C MET A 43 12.42 -8.57 -7.31
N LEU A 44 13.26 -8.31 -8.31
CA LEU A 44 13.84 -6.99 -8.55
C LEU A 44 12.98 -6.21 -9.55
N ILE A 45 12.69 -4.95 -9.24
CA ILE A 45 11.95 -4.08 -10.15
C ILE A 45 12.84 -2.93 -10.66
N PRO A 46 12.88 -2.69 -11.98
CA PRO A 46 13.46 -1.47 -12.52
C PRO A 46 12.50 -0.30 -12.29
N LEU A 47 12.86 0.61 -11.39
CA LEU A 47 12.07 1.80 -11.10
C LEU A 47 11.86 2.64 -12.38
N ASN A 48 12.79 2.57 -13.33
CA ASN A 48 12.72 3.35 -14.57
C ASN A 48 11.68 2.87 -15.60
N LYS A 49 11.16 1.66 -15.47
CA LYS A 49 10.25 1.08 -16.48
C LYS A 49 8.77 1.19 -16.12
N ARG A 50 8.42 1.72 -14.94
CA ARG A 50 7.04 1.83 -14.48
C ARG A 50 6.78 3.21 -13.90
N GLU A 51 5.66 3.81 -14.28
CA GLU A 51 5.20 5.10 -13.72
C GLU A 51 4.61 4.92 -12.33
N ILE A 52 3.81 3.87 -12.13
CA ILE A 52 3.19 3.53 -10.84
C ILE A 52 3.80 2.23 -10.30
N ILE A 53 4.23 2.26 -9.05
CA ILE A 53 4.81 1.14 -8.34
C ILE A 53 4.20 1.13 -6.93
N ALA A 54 3.79 -0.04 -6.45
CA ALA A 54 3.20 -0.19 -5.12
C ALA A 54 1.94 0.65 -4.88
N GLY A 55 1.21 1.00 -5.94
CA GLY A 55 0.05 1.90 -5.88
C GLY A 55 0.40 3.38 -5.73
N MET A 56 1.67 3.78 -5.90
CA MET A 56 2.08 5.19 -5.86
C MET A 56 2.97 5.57 -7.05
N ASP A 57 3.11 6.89 -7.29
CA ASP A 57 4.08 7.42 -8.24
C ASP A 57 5.50 6.96 -7.95
N ARG A 58 6.17 6.50 -9.00
CA ARG A 58 7.56 6.09 -8.97
C ARG A 58 8.48 7.19 -8.43
N ASN A 59 8.25 8.46 -8.76
CA ASN A 59 9.07 9.56 -8.22
C ASN A 59 8.99 9.66 -6.69
N LYS A 60 7.78 9.49 -6.13
CA LYS A 60 7.59 9.49 -4.68
C LYS A 60 8.21 8.26 -4.02
N LEU A 61 8.09 7.09 -4.66
CA LEU A 61 8.74 5.87 -4.18
C LEU A 61 10.26 6.02 -4.15
N VAL A 62 10.84 6.52 -5.24
CA VAL A 62 12.29 6.79 -5.35
C VAL A 62 12.73 7.75 -4.24
N LEU A 63 12.00 8.85 -4.04
CA LEU A 63 12.33 9.83 -3.00
C LEU A 63 12.30 9.20 -1.59
N LYS A 64 11.30 8.37 -1.28
CA LYS A 64 11.23 7.64 -0.01
C LYS A 64 12.37 6.65 0.15
N LEU A 65 12.71 5.90 -0.90
CA LEU A 65 13.83 4.96 -0.85
C LEU A 65 15.18 5.68 -0.68
N GLU A 66 15.32 6.90 -1.19
CA GLU A 66 16.54 7.70 -1.01
C GLU A 66 16.61 8.41 0.34
N SER A 67 15.47 8.86 0.87
CA SER A 67 15.40 9.60 2.13
C SER A 67 15.32 8.69 3.36
N GLU A 68 14.47 7.66 3.30
CA GLU A 68 14.17 6.73 4.41
C GLU A 68 14.88 5.37 4.24
N GLY A 69 15.39 5.05 3.05
CA GLY A 69 16.06 3.77 2.77
C GLY A 69 15.13 2.59 2.47
N PHE A 70 13.82 2.72 2.76
CA PHE A 70 12.81 1.69 2.52
C PHE A 70 11.42 2.28 2.24
N TYR A 71 10.52 1.44 1.72
CA TYR A 71 9.09 1.74 1.59
C TYR A 71 8.24 0.53 1.92
N LEU A 72 7.23 0.71 2.77
CA LEU A 72 6.27 -0.33 3.15
C LEU A 72 4.91 -0.09 2.49
N GLN A 73 4.50 -1.01 1.63
CA GLN A 73 3.14 -1.11 1.10
C GLN A 73 2.29 -1.97 2.06
N LEU A 74 1.19 -1.39 2.52
CA LEU A 74 0.16 -2.08 3.30
C LEU A 74 -1.03 -2.42 2.41
N PRO A 75 -1.82 -3.46 2.76
CA PRO A 75 -3.03 -3.81 2.02
C PRO A 75 -3.99 -2.62 1.98
N PRO A 76 -4.64 -2.34 0.82
CA PRO A 76 -5.67 -1.33 0.76
C PRO A 76 -6.79 -1.71 1.74
N LYS A 77 -7.26 -0.73 2.53
CA LYS A 77 -8.41 -0.94 3.41
C LYS A 77 -9.61 -1.19 2.50
N VAL A 78 -10.19 -2.39 2.57
CA VAL A 78 -11.42 -2.70 1.85
C VAL A 78 -12.51 -1.83 2.48
N THR A 79 -12.86 -0.72 1.82
CA THR A 79 -14.07 0.03 2.19
C THR A 79 -15.24 -0.93 1.96
N ASN A 80 -15.85 -1.42 3.03
CA ASN A 80 -17.14 -2.10 2.93
C ASN A 80 -18.15 -1.06 2.43
N LEU A 81 -18.45 -1.10 1.13
CA LEU A 81 -19.40 -0.20 0.44
C LEU A 81 -20.88 -0.45 0.83
N LEU A 82 -21.15 -1.11 1.97
CA LEU A 82 -22.48 -1.54 2.36
C LEU A 82 -23.25 -0.51 3.21
N GLU A 83 -22.63 0.58 3.65
CA GLU A 83 -23.26 1.58 4.54
C GLU A 83 -23.97 2.74 3.79
N GLY A 84 -24.27 2.57 2.50
CA GLY A 84 -24.78 3.66 1.66
C GLY A 84 -26.23 3.56 1.15
N HIS A 85 -27.00 2.51 1.47
CA HIS A 85 -28.23 2.21 0.70
C HIS A 85 -29.54 2.10 1.49
N LEU A 86 -29.69 2.75 2.66
CA LEU A 86 -30.93 2.67 3.45
C LEU A 86 -31.61 4.01 3.80
N HIS A 87 -31.10 5.17 3.37
CA HIS A 87 -31.74 6.47 3.68
C HIS A 87 -32.61 7.06 2.55
N GLY A 88 -33.08 6.22 1.63
CA GLY A 88 -33.92 6.63 0.50
C GLY A 88 -35.40 6.28 0.65
N ARG A 89 -36.13 6.89 1.61
CA ARG A 89 -37.60 6.98 1.54
C ARG A 89 -38.16 8.05 2.50
N GLN A 90 -37.77 9.31 2.32
CA GLN A 90 -38.62 10.40 2.77
C GLN A 90 -39.85 10.40 1.85
N ILE A 91 -40.93 9.80 2.34
CA ILE A 91 -42.28 9.91 1.81
C ILE A 91 -42.67 11.39 1.74
N ASP A 92 -42.78 11.88 0.52
CA ASP A 92 -43.36 13.16 0.14
C ASP A 92 -44.78 13.25 0.71
N ASN A 93 -44.97 14.05 1.78
CA ASN A 93 -46.31 14.41 2.25
C ASN A 93 -46.82 15.53 1.35
N ILE A 94 -47.51 15.16 0.28
CA ILE A 94 -48.45 16.05 -0.41
C ILE A 94 -49.74 16.05 0.42
N PRO A 95 -50.15 17.15 1.08
CA PRO A 95 -51.50 17.24 1.58
C PRO A 95 -52.45 17.46 0.39
N ASP A 96 -53.15 16.41 0.00
CA ASP A 96 -54.35 16.49 -0.83
C ASP A 96 -55.47 17.19 -0.05
N ALA A 97 -56.18 18.07 -0.74
CA ALA A 97 -57.07 19.08 -0.20
C ALA A 97 -58.41 18.52 0.31
N LYS A 98 -58.99 19.15 1.33
CA LYS A 98 -60.43 19.34 1.44
C LYS A 98 -60.79 20.59 2.25
#